data_AF-A0A2V5KPC4-F1
#
_entry.id   AF-A0A2V5KPC4-F1
#
_cell.length_a   1.000
_cell.length_b   1.000
_cell.length_c   1.000
_cell.angle_alpha   90.00
_cell.angle_beta   90.00
_cell.angle_gamma   90.00
#
_symmetry.space_group_name_H-M   'P 1'
#
loop_
_entity.id
_entity.type
_entity.pdbx_description
1 polymer ?
#
loop_
_entity_poly.entity_id
_entity_poly.type
_entity_poly.pdbx_seq_one_letter_code
_entity_poly.pdbx_strand_id
1 'polypeptide(L)'
;CVKIAIPKIHESVFERIAVDAHLYAPVGLPPVYEILTYDEKIVSPDKLSYETSKAARGREKTQEHVVGSSIWRRRIIYFLTVIASVYLLAYPVTSQLTAADEYTTRLRPLSDVIRIVEWALPSVASRWTNAYARDPLSFVLHAGLVALLLWLSAGLRSRITDQMRSAWRVSLSKFDIHARHAEPRDGASALQKLLCLGLLLIALYPVPGWFGYPVPAAPEALQIFIDSITKPYFRFFAIAILITMLLKDSTIAGFRLKDGYRQAITTIKLKIAPGIFALLFLYGGVALASHYIFNVRDSFGDFCKPDPKASKLDLCTPAEVGLCTQAADGTLPGTCRKLCAVKTEFDTRNVCTSTKVKVFASQTYTFEISKKDEWSFLGAPSSPGGMPLSEFWHHKDAGWWGSAVALAQMAALSAAYPIKRTFDRPFGRVITRYGETGNTENFIDTRDDPRTVEYLSETFKPKNDGELYVYLNKPVSGFWPGLFRDVNTGTARVRVVRIPNK
;
A
#
# COMPACT_ATOMS: atom_id res chain seq x y z
N CYS A 1 -23.68 16.86 -22.02
CA CYS A 1 -24.86 16.62 -21.17
C CYS A 1 -26.10 16.70 -22.03
N VAL A 2 -26.84 15.61 -22.18
CA VAL A 2 -28.20 15.65 -22.75
C VAL A 2 -29.12 16.23 -21.68
N LYS A 3 -29.77 17.36 -21.94
CA LYS A 3 -30.80 17.91 -21.06
C LYS A 3 -32.13 17.27 -21.42
N ILE A 4 -32.60 16.35 -20.58
CA ILE A 4 -33.95 15.81 -20.68
C ILE A 4 -34.86 16.77 -19.91
N ALA A 5 -35.78 17.45 -20.61
CA ALA A 5 -36.66 18.45 -20.00
C ALA A 5 -37.63 17.82 -18.99
N ILE A 6 -38.23 16.69 -19.35
CA ILE A 6 -39.12 15.89 -18.49
C ILE A 6 -38.84 14.42 -18.76
N PRO A 7 -38.43 13.62 -17.75
CA PRO A 7 -38.21 12.20 -17.95
C PRO A 7 -39.55 11.47 -18.09
N LYS A 8 -39.58 10.52 -19.03
CA LYS A 8 -40.70 9.62 -19.26
C LYS A 8 -40.36 8.27 -18.64
N ILE A 9 -41.23 7.77 -17.76
CA ILE A 9 -41.02 6.52 -17.02
C ILE A 9 -42.17 5.59 -17.35
N HIS A 10 -41.84 4.32 -17.62
CA HIS A 10 -42.84 3.34 -17.97
C HIS A 10 -43.73 2.98 -16.77
N GLU A 11 -45.03 2.81 -16.99
CA GLU A 11 -46.07 2.50 -15.99
C GLU A 11 -45.71 1.29 -15.11
N SER A 12 -45.11 0.25 -15.71
CA SER A 12 -44.62 -0.94 -15.00
C SER A 12 -43.68 -0.64 -13.82
N VAL A 13 -42.96 0.49 -13.82
CA VAL A 13 -42.14 0.93 -12.69
C VAL A 13 -43.03 1.20 -11.48
N PHE A 14 -44.13 1.91 -11.67
CA PHE A 14 -45.06 2.29 -10.62
C PHE A 14 -45.88 1.10 -10.14
N GLU A 15 -46.29 0.20 -11.03
CA GLU A 15 -46.92 -1.07 -10.63
C GLU A 15 -46.01 -1.92 -9.74
N ARG A 16 -44.72 -2.00 -10.07
CA ARG A 16 -43.74 -2.74 -9.26
C ARG A 16 -43.50 -2.11 -7.90
N ILE A 17 -43.41 -0.77 -7.84
CA ILE A 17 -43.40 -0.05 -6.57
C ILE A 17 -44.73 -0.28 -5.84
N ALA A 18 -45.85 -0.36 -6.57
CA ALA A 18 -47.20 -0.55 -6.05
C ALA A 18 -47.42 -1.92 -5.40
N VAL A 19 -46.71 -2.95 -5.83
CA VAL A 19 -46.79 -4.29 -5.23
C VAL A 19 -45.58 -4.65 -4.37
N ASP A 20 -44.66 -3.71 -4.12
CA ASP A 20 -43.37 -3.95 -3.43
C ASP A 20 -42.55 -5.10 -4.07
N ALA A 21 -42.70 -5.33 -5.39
CA ALA A 21 -42.03 -6.41 -6.10
C ALA A 21 -40.51 -6.26 -5.98
N HIS A 22 -39.84 -7.27 -5.41
CA HIS A 22 -38.38 -7.36 -5.29
C HIS A 22 -37.72 -6.13 -4.63
N LEU A 23 -38.32 -5.59 -3.57
CA LEU A 23 -37.75 -4.46 -2.81
C LEU A 23 -37.51 -3.20 -3.68
N TYR A 24 -38.20 -3.09 -4.82
CA TYR A 24 -37.94 -2.08 -5.84
C TYR A 24 -38.33 -0.68 -5.38
N ALA A 25 -37.32 0.13 -5.02
CA ALA A 25 -37.45 1.49 -4.54
C ALA A 25 -36.43 2.38 -5.27
N PRO A 26 -36.74 2.86 -6.48
CA PRO A 26 -35.81 3.65 -7.28
C PRO A 26 -35.42 4.95 -6.57
N VAL A 27 -34.14 5.30 -6.67
CA VAL A 27 -33.56 6.53 -6.14
C VAL A 27 -33.20 7.43 -7.32
N GLY A 28 -33.55 8.72 -7.23
CA GLY A 28 -33.16 9.74 -8.22
C GLY A 28 -34.25 10.12 -9.20
N LEU A 29 -35.49 9.68 -8.96
CA LEU A 29 -36.65 10.13 -9.73
C LEU A 29 -36.98 11.59 -9.36
N PRO A 30 -37.04 12.52 -10.35
CA PRO A 30 -37.36 13.91 -10.08
C PRO A 30 -38.82 14.08 -9.60
N PRO A 31 -39.17 15.28 -9.10
CA PRO A 31 -40.54 15.59 -8.70
C PRO A 31 -41.48 15.78 -9.89
N VAL A 32 -40.93 16.06 -11.08
CA VAL A 32 -41.69 16.26 -12.32
C VAL A 32 -41.26 15.18 -13.32
N TYR A 33 -42.22 14.36 -13.74
CA TYR A 33 -42.03 13.31 -14.72
C TYR A 33 -43.36 12.96 -15.38
N GLU A 34 -43.30 12.28 -16.52
CA GLU A 34 -44.46 11.74 -17.23
C GLU A 34 -44.44 10.20 -17.21
N ILE A 35 -45.62 9.59 -17.26
CA ILE A 35 -45.77 8.14 -17.31
C ILE A 35 -46.09 7.73 -18.75
N LEU A 36 -45.32 6.77 -19.27
CA LEU A 36 -45.63 6.07 -20.50
C LEU A 36 -46.44 4.82 -20.15
N THR A 37 -47.72 4.80 -20.52
CA THR A 37 -48.62 3.67 -20.28
C THR A 37 -48.34 2.51 -21.22
N TYR A 38 -48.87 1.33 -20.91
CA TYR A 38 -48.82 0.18 -21.82
C TYR A 38 -49.49 0.45 -23.19
N ASP A 39 -50.47 1.35 -23.21
CA ASP A 39 -51.14 1.84 -24.43
C ASP A 39 -50.32 2.90 -25.21
N GLU A 40 -49.03 3.06 -24.89
CA GLU A 40 -48.10 4.03 -25.48
C GLU A 40 -48.52 5.50 -25.31
N LYS A 41 -49.39 5.80 -24.34
CA LYS A 41 -49.82 7.17 -24.03
C LYS A 41 -48.92 7.80 -22.99
N ILE A 42 -48.62 9.08 -23.18
CA ILE A 42 -47.88 9.89 -22.22
C ILE A 42 -48.89 10.65 -21.38
N VAL A 43 -48.89 10.39 -20.07
CA VAL A 43 -49.83 10.99 -19.14
C VAL A 43 -49.14 11.51 -17.88
N SER A 44 -49.74 12.55 -17.28
CA SER A 44 -49.31 13.03 -15.98
C SER A 44 -49.60 11.99 -14.90
N PRO A 45 -48.71 11.80 -13.90
CA PRO A 45 -48.93 10.90 -12.77
C PRO A 45 -50.24 11.17 -12.02
N ASP A 46 -50.67 12.43 -11.96
CA ASP A 46 -51.92 12.84 -11.31
C ASP A 46 -53.15 12.21 -11.99
N LYS A 47 -53.11 11.99 -13.32
CA LYS A 47 -54.25 11.43 -14.09
C LYS A 47 -54.45 9.93 -13.81
N LEU A 48 -53.37 9.21 -13.51
CA LEU A 48 -53.40 7.78 -13.19
C LEU A 48 -53.56 7.51 -11.69
N SER A 49 -53.69 8.55 -10.86
CA SER A 49 -53.77 8.45 -9.40
C SER A 49 -52.59 7.73 -8.74
N TYR A 50 -51.43 7.65 -9.41
CA TYR A 50 -50.24 7.03 -8.82
C TYR A 50 -49.60 7.94 -7.78
N GLU A 51 -49.26 9.17 -8.15
CA GLU A 51 -48.56 10.12 -7.27
C GLU A 51 -49.08 11.53 -7.56
N THR A 52 -49.43 12.27 -6.51
CA THR A 52 -49.81 13.68 -6.70
C THR A 52 -48.59 14.59 -6.81
N SER A 53 -48.70 15.70 -7.53
CA SER A 53 -47.64 16.73 -7.61
C SER A 53 -47.15 17.25 -6.23
N LYS A 54 -47.98 17.19 -5.18
CA LYS A 54 -47.61 17.51 -3.80
C LYS A 54 -46.85 16.36 -3.12
N ALA A 55 -47.31 15.13 -3.32
CA ALA A 55 -46.66 13.93 -2.81
C ALA A 55 -45.26 13.75 -3.42
N ALA A 56 -45.10 13.96 -4.73
CA ALA A 56 -43.82 13.90 -5.44
C ALA A 56 -42.77 14.84 -4.84
N ARG A 57 -43.15 16.09 -4.51
CA ARG A 57 -42.27 17.05 -3.82
C ARG A 57 -41.92 16.63 -2.39
N GLY A 58 -42.87 16.03 -1.68
CA GLY A 58 -42.64 15.44 -0.35
C GLY A 58 -41.63 14.28 -0.38
N ARG A 59 -41.77 13.38 -1.37
CA ARG A 59 -40.84 12.29 -1.63
C ARG A 59 -39.46 12.82 -2.00
N GLU A 60 -39.37 13.78 -2.92
CA GLU A 60 -38.09 14.40 -3.32
C GLU A 60 -37.37 14.99 -2.10
N LYS A 61 -38.08 15.73 -1.25
CA LYS A 61 -37.50 16.28 -0.02
C LYS A 61 -36.93 15.19 0.88
N THR A 62 -37.67 14.09 1.06
CA THR A 62 -37.17 12.93 1.83
C THR A 62 -35.98 12.25 1.14
N GLN A 63 -36.03 12.11 -0.19
CA GLN A 63 -34.96 11.53 -1.01
C GLN A 63 -33.68 12.35 -0.88
N GLU A 64 -33.75 13.68 -0.97
CA GLU A 64 -32.57 14.53 -0.87
C GLU A 64 -32.07 14.63 0.58
N HIS A 65 -32.95 14.89 1.57
CA HIS A 65 -32.48 15.16 2.93
C HIS A 65 -32.13 13.90 3.73
N VAL A 66 -32.89 12.82 3.57
CA VAL A 66 -32.72 11.59 4.39
C VAL A 66 -31.98 10.53 3.60
N VAL A 67 -32.52 10.08 2.47
CA VAL A 67 -31.92 9.00 1.66
C VAL A 67 -30.56 9.44 1.10
N GLY A 68 -30.47 10.68 0.62
CA GLY A 68 -29.24 11.28 0.09
C GLY A 68 -28.14 11.39 1.14
N SER A 69 -28.49 11.63 2.40
CA SER A 69 -27.54 11.62 3.52
C SER A 69 -27.00 10.22 3.79
N SER A 70 -27.85 9.19 3.78
CA SER A 70 -27.41 7.79 3.89
C SER A 70 -26.51 7.35 2.73
N ILE A 71 -26.82 7.76 1.48
CA ILE A 71 -25.97 7.52 0.30
C ILE A 71 -24.62 8.20 0.45
N TRP A 72 -24.60 9.45 0.96
CA TRP A 72 -23.35 10.16 1.21
C TRP A 72 -22.47 9.42 2.21
N ARG A 73 -23.03 8.94 3.34
CA ARG A 73 -22.30 8.10 4.30
C ARG A 73 -21.71 6.86 3.65
N ARG A 74 -22.52 6.15 2.85
CA ARG A 74 -22.07 4.94 2.15
C ARG A 74 -20.92 5.23 1.19
N ARG A 75 -20.91 6.37 0.51
CA ARG A 75 -19.78 6.80 -0.34
C ARG A 75 -18.52 7.01 0.48
N ILE A 76 -18.60 7.66 1.64
CA ILE A 76 -17.44 7.85 2.52
C ILE A 76 -16.92 6.49 3.00
N ILE A 77 -17.78 5.61 3.52
CA ILE A 77 -17.38 4.25 3.95
C ILE A 77 -16.76 3.46 2.80
N TYR A 78 -17.29 3.59 1.58
CA TYR A 78 -16.70 2.97 0.39
C TYR A 78 -15.27 3.46 0.14
N PHE A 79 -15.03 4.78 0.15
CA PHE A 79 -13.68 5.32 -0.03
C PHE A 79 -12.73 4.89 1.10
N LEU A 80 -13.21 4.87 2.35
CA LEU A 80 -12.44 4.33 3.47
C LEU A 80 -12.10 2.85 3.23
N THR A 81 -13.04 2.04 2.73
CA THR A 81 -12.81 0.62 2.41
C THR A 81 -11.71 0.48 1.35
N VAL A 82 -11.75 1.32 0.31
CA VAL A 82 -10.73 1.34 -0.75
C VAL A 82 -9.36 1.69 -0.16
N ILE A 83 -9.27 2.75 0.65
CA ILE A 83 -8.00 3.15 1.29
C ILE A 83 -7.47 2.02 2.18
N ALA A 84 -8.34 1.40 2.99
CA ALA A 84 -7.96 0.30 3.87
C ALA A 84 -7.48 -0.93 3.10
N SER A 85 -8.14 -1.24 1.98
CA SER A 85 -7.78 -2.37 1.10
C SER A 85 -6.46 -2.12 0.37
N VAL A 86 -6.24 -0.89 -0.12
CA VAL A 86 -4.97 -0.49 -0.75
C VAL A 86 -3.83 -0.57 0.26
N TYR A 87 -4.04 -0.08 1.49
CA TYR A 87 -3.02 -0.19 2.55
C TYR A 87 -2.72 -1.65 2.89
N LEU A 88 -3.76 -2.49 3.05
CA LEU A 88 -3.59 -3.92 3.28
C LEU A 88 -2.71 -4.50 2.17
N LEU A 89 -3.06 -4.31 0.89
CA LEU A 89 -2.28 -4.80 -0.25
C LEU A 89 -0.85 -4.24 -0.32
N ALA A 90 -0.64 -2.97 0.06
CA ALA A 90 0.65 -2.30 0.03
C ALA A 90 1.53 -2.60 1.26
N TYR A 91 0.98 -3.21 2.31
CA TYR A 91 1.67 -3.47 3.57
C TYR A 91 3.06 -4.09 3.39
N PRO A 92 3.27 -5.15 2.58
CA PRO A 92 4.59 -5.78 2.37
C PRO A 92 5.63 -4.92 1.64
N VAL A 93 5.19 -3.81 1.05
CA VAL A 93 6.08 -2.82 0.45
C VAL A 93 6.57 -1.84 1.52
N THR A 94 5.75 -1.59 2.53
CA THR A 94 5.99 -0.60 3.57
C THR A 94 6.64 -1.16 4.84
N SER A 95 6.39 -2.42 5.21
CA SER A 95 6.99 -3.08 6.37
C SER A 95 8.10 -4.04 5.93
N GLN A 96 9.27 -3.93 6.55
CA GLN A 96 10.36 -4.90 6.39
C GLN A 96 10.74 -5.43 7.76
N LEU A 97 10.04 -6.48 8.16
CA LEU A 97 10.37 -7.24 9.37
C LEU A 97 11.38 -8.32 9.03
N THR A 98 12.23 -8.63 10.00
CA THR A 98 13.26 -9.63 9.87
C THR A 98 12.63 -11.02 9.86
N ALA A 99 13.34 -12.02 9.32
CA ALA A 99 12.87 -13.40 9.36
C ALA A 99 12.74 -13.94 10.80
N ALA A 100 13.46 -13.35 11.76
CA ALA A 100 13.39 -13.75 13.16
C ALA A 100 12.03 -13.40 13.80
N ASP A 101 11.37 -12.33 13.34
CA ASP A 101 10.12 -11.82 13.91
C ASP A 101 8.95 -12.80 13.78
N GLU A 102 9.00 -13.71 12.80
CA GLU A 102 8.04 -14.79 12.63
C GLU A 102 8.10 -15.82 13.77
N TYR A 103 9.28 -16.06 14.35
CA TYR A 103 9.46 -17.10 15.36
C TYR A 103 9.28 -16.57 16.80
N THR A 104 9.28 -15.25 16.97
CA THR A 104 9.15 -14.59 18.28
C THR A 104 7.71 -14.11 18.55
N THR A 105 6.84 -14.09 17.53
CA THR A 105 5.46 -13.63 17.68
C THR A 105 4.59 -14.60 18.50
N ARG A 106 3.74 -14.05 19.37
CA ARG A 106 2.77 -14.82 20.18
C ARG A 106 1.63 -15.41 19.34
N LEU A 107 1.40 -14.86 18.15
CA LEU A 107 0.38 -15.33 17.20
C LEU A 107 0.95 -16.32 16.17
N ARG A 108 2.00 -17.08 16.55
CA ARG A 108 2.63 -18.08 15.68
C ARG A 108 1.65 -19.06 15.01
N PRO A 109 0.57 -19.55 15.66
CA PRO A 109 -0.40 -20.41 14.98
C PRO A 109 -1.01 -19.76 13.73
N LEU A 110 -1.17 -18.43 13.73
CA LEU A 110 -1.65 -17.71 12.55
C LEU A 110 -0.56 -17.62 11.47
N SER A 111 0.70 -17.41 11.86
CA SER A 111 1.85 -17.47 10.92
C SER A 111 1.92 -18.84 10.25
N ASP A 112 1.75 -19.92 11.00
CA ASP A 112 1.75 -21.29 10.47
C ASP A 112 0.61 -21.51 9.47
N VAL A 113 -0.60 -21.00 9.75
CA VAL A 113 -1.72 -21.03 8.80
C VAL A 113 -1.40 -20.26 7.51
N ILE A 114 -0.76 -19.08 7.61
CA ILE A 114 -0.33 -18.31 6.44
C ILE A 114 0.70 -19.11 5.62
N ARG A 115 1.63 -19.81 6.28
CA ARG A 115 2.61 -20.69 5.61
C ARG A 115 1.98 -21.89 4.92
N ILE A 116 0.91 -22.45 5.48
CA ILE A 116 0.14 -23.51 4.81
C ILE A 116 -0.51 -22.97 3.53
N VAL A 117 -1.08 -21.77 3.58
CA VAL A 117 -1.69 -21.13 2.39
C VAL A 117 -0.64 -20.81 1.32
N GLU A 118 0.59 -20.45 1.72
CA GLU A 118 1.70 -20.16 0.80
C GLU A 118 2.00 -21.34 -0.15
N TRP A 119 1.82 -22.59 0.31
CA TRP A 119 2.03 -23.76 -0.54
C TRP A 119 1.12 -23.80 -1.78
N ALA A 120 -0.07 -23.20 -1.71
CA ALA A 120 -1.02 -23.12 -2.80
C ALA A 120 -0.89 -21.85 -3.66
N LEU A 121 -0.04 -20.90 -3.27
CA LEU A 121 0.11 -19.61 -3.93
C LEU A 121 1.33 -19.58 -4.88
N PRO A 122 1.28 -18.80 -5.97
CA PRO A 122 2.44 -18.61 -6.84
C PRO A 122 3.56 -17.86 -6.10
N SER A 123 4.81 -18.05 -6.54
CA SER A 123 5.99 -17.41 -5.94
C SER A 123 5.92 -15.88 -5.87
N VAL A 124 5.13 -15.25 -6.74
CA VAL A 124 4.86 -13.81 -6.70
C VAL A 124 4.20 -13.41 -5.38
N ALA A 125 3.35 -14.25 -4.80
CA ALA A 125 2.67 -13.97 -3.54
C ALA A 125 3.60 -14.08 -2.31
N SER A 126 4.82 -14.64 -2.47
CA SER A 126 5.77 -14.88 -1.38
C SER A 126 6.08 -13.62 -0.58
N ARG A 127 6.06 -12.45 -1.23
CA ARG A 127 6.26 -11.17 -0.53
C ARG A 127 5.17 -10.88 0.49
N TRP A 128 3.91 -11.12 0.11
CA TRP A 128 2.75 -10.90 0.96
C TRP A 128 2.70 -11.94 2.09
N THR A 129 2.87 -13.21 1.76
CA THR A 129 2.88 -14.29 2.75
C THR A 129 4.00 -14.10 3.77
N ASN A 130 5.22 -13.76 3.33
CA ASN A 130 6.33 -13.47 4.24
C ASN A 130 6.06 -12.27 5.15
N ALA A 131 5.52 -11.17 4.62
CA ALA A 131 5.25 -9.99 5.44
C ALA A 131 4.18 -10.25 6.50
N TYR A 132 3.09 -10.95 6.16
CA TYR A 132 2.02 -11.26 7.11
C TYR A 132 2.35 -12.40 8.05
N ALA A 133 3.17 -13.37 7.65
CA ALA A 133 3.68 -14.40 8.56
C ALA A 133 4.60 -13.81 9.64
N ARG A 134 5.34 -12.73 9.31
CA ARG A 134 6.20 -11.99 10.25
C ARG A 134 5.43 -11.01 11.15
N ASP A 135 4.29 -10.48 10.71
CA ASP A 135 3.38 -9.65 11.52
C ASP A 135 1.91 -10.09 11.40
N PRO A 136 1.56 -11.23 12.02
CA PRO A 136 0.21 -11.77 11.99
C PRO A 136 -0.82 -10.83 12.65
N LEU A 137 -0.41 -10.05 13.65
CA LEU A 137 -1.32 -9.11 14.33
C LEU A 137 -1.76 -7.99 13.39
N SER A 138 -0.83 -7.36 12.68
CA SER A 138 -1.18 -6.34 11.71
C SER A 138 -2.09 -6.90 10.62
N PHE A 139 -1.85 -8.11 10.11
CA PHE A 139 -2.75 -8.73 9.13
C PHE A 139 -4.19 -8.79 9.63
N VAL A 140 -4.41 -9.32 10.85
CA VAL A 140 -5.75 -9.42 11.46
C VAL A 140 -6.40 -8.07 11.65
N LEU A 141 -5.66 -7.07 12.16
CA LEU A 141 -6.22 -5.74 12.40
C LEU A 141 -6.66 -5.04 11.10
N HIS A 142 -5.86 -5.12 10.04
CA HIS A 142 -6.19 -4.50 8.76
C HIS A 142 -7.32 -5.25 8.03
N ALA A 143 -7.29 -6.59 8.02
CA ALA A 143 -8.36 -7.40 7.46
C ALA A 143 -9.69 -7.19 8.23
N GLY A 144 -9.62 -7.14 9.56
CA GLY A 144 -10.76 -6.86 10.43
C GLY A 144 -11.36 -5.47 10.20
N LEU A 145 -10.53 -4.45 9.97
CA LEU A 145 -10.99 -3.12 9.59
C LEU A 145 -11.73 -3.14 8.24
N VAL A 146 -11.21 -3.84 7.23
CA VAL A 146 -11.89 -3.98 5.94
C VAL A 146 -13.23 -4.69 6.11
N ALA A 147 -13.27 -5.78 6.87
CA ALA A 147 -14.51 -6.52 7.15
C ALA A 147 -15.55 -5.64 7.87
N LEU A 148 -15.12 -4.84 8.86
CA LEU A 148 -15.98 -3.88 9.55
C LEU A 148 -16.57 -2.85 8.58
N LEU A 149 -15.75 -2.26 7.71
CA LEU A 149 -16.21 -1.27 6.73
C LEU A 149 -17.18 -1.87 5.69
N LEU A 150 -16.95 -3.10 5.25
CA LEU A 150 -17.86 -3.84 4.38
C LEU A 150 -19.21 -4.10 5.07
N TRP A 151 -19.19 -4.52 6.33
CA TRP A 151 -20.40 -4.72 7.13
C TRP A 151 -21.20 -3.41 7.30
N LEU A 152 -20.53 -2.30 7.63
CA LEU A 152 -21.15 -0.98 7.71
C LEU A 152 -21.75 -0.54 6.36
N SER A 153 -21.04 -0.78 5.25
CA SER A 153 -21.51 -0.47 3.90
C SER A 153 -22.76 -1.27 3.51
N ALA A 154 -22.81 -2.55 3.89
CA ALA A 154 -23.98 -3.41 3.70
C ALA A 154 -25.18 -2.93 4.52
N GLY A 155 -24.98 -2.59 5.81
CA GLY A 155 -26.03 -2.03 6.65
C GLY A 155 -26.61 -0.71 6.12
N LEU A 156 -25.75 0.18 5.61
CA LEU A 156 -26.19 1.42 4.96
C LEU A 156 -26.98 1.16 3.67
N ARG A 157 -26.63 0.14 2.88
CA ARG A 157 -27.41 -0.25 1.69
C ARG A 157 -28.84 -0.65 2.06
N SER A 158 -29.01 -1.47 3.09
CA SER A 158 -30.34 -1.86 3.57
C SER A 158 -31.12 -0.63 4.04
N ARG A 159 -30.50 0.22 4.87
CA ARG A 159 -31.12 1.47 5.34
C ARG A 159 -31.57 2.41 4.22
N ILE A 160 -30.75 2.58 3.17
CA ILE A 160 -31.12 3.39 1.99
C ILE A 160 -32.37 2.82 1.32
N THR A 161 -32.40 1.50 1.14
CA THR A 161 -33.51 0.79 0.49
C THR A 161 -34.79 0.94 1.30
N ASP A 162 -34.73 0.77 2.61
CA ASP A 162 -35.89 0.89 3.51
C ASP A 162 -36.41 2.33 3.61
N GLN A 163 -35.50 3.31 3.71
CA GLN A 163 -35.87 4.73 3.71
C GLN A 163 -36.54 5.14 2.39
N MET A 164 -36.01 4.68 1.25
CA MET A 164 -36.61 5.00 -0.05
C MET A 164 -37.96 4.29 -0.23
N ARG A 165 -38.10 3.04 0.21
CA ARG A 165 -39.39 2.34 0.19
C ARG A 165 -40.45 3.06 1.02
N SER A 166 -40.09 3.47 2.24
CA SER A 166 -40.97 4.26 3.10
C SER A 166 -41.41 5.56 2.42
N ALA A 167 -40.48 6.28 1.78
CA ALA A 167 -40.80 7.50 1.04
C ALA A 167 -41.77 7.24 -0.13
N TRP A 168 -41.58 6.16 -0.90
CA TRP A 168 -42.49 5.77 -1.97
C TRP A 168 -43.88 5.36 -1.47
N ARG A 169 -43.97 4.62 -0.36
CA ARG A 169 -45.26 4.21 0.22
C ARG A 169 -46.11 5.41 0.64
N VAL A 170 -45.49 6.40 1.29
CA VAL A 170 -46.14 7.66 1.67
C VAL A 170 -46.59 8.42 0.43
N SER A 171 -45.75 8.46 -0.61
CA SER A 171 -46.05 9.24 -1.81
C SER A 171 -47.19 8.66 -2.65
N LEU A 172 -47.24 7.34 -2.77
CA LEU A 172 -48.30 6.61 -3.49
C LEU A 172 -49.57 6.42 -2.64
N SER A 173 -49.66 7.05 -1.46
CA SER A 173 -50.81 6.99 -0.55
C SER A 173 -51.31 5.57 -0.19
N LYS A 174 -50.39 4.58 -0.12
CA LYS A 174 -50.78 3.22 0.22
C LYS A 174 -51.09 3.06 1.70
N PHE A 175 -52.11 2.24 1.99
CA PHE A 175 -52.33 1.66 3.31
C PHE A 175 -51.22 0.65 3.61
N ASP A 176 -50.44 0.87 4.67
CA ASP A 176 -49.35 -0.03 5.06
C ASP A 176 -49.92 -1.23 5.83
N ILE A 177 -50.07 -2.35 5.15
CA ILE A 177 -50.53 -3.62 5.74
C ILE A 177 -49.55 -4.11 6.83
N HIS A 178 -48.29 -3.67 6.78
CA HIS A 178 -47.22 -4.05 7.71
C HIS A 178 -46.89 -2.98 8.77
N ALA A 179 -47.52 -1.79 8.73
CA ALA A 179 -47.30 -0.75 9.75
C ALA A 179 -47.73 -1.21 11.15
N ARG A 180 -48.64 -2.19 11.25
CA ARG A 180 -49.05 -2.81 12.51
C ARG A 180 -48.03 -3.79 13.10
N HIS A 181 -47.02 -4.20 12.34
CA HIS A 181 -45.97 -5.11 12.78
C HIS A 181 -44.58 -4.47 12.82
N ALA A 182 -44.48 -3.16 12.58
CA ALA A 182 -43.25 -2.43 12.83
C ALA A 182 -43.07 -2.36 14.35
N GLU A 183 -42.31 -3.31 14.91
CA GLU A 183 -41.77 -3.16 16.25
C GLU A 183 -41.15 -1.76 16.38
N PRO A 184 -41.32 -1.09 17.54
CA PRO A 184 -40.71 0.20 17.77
C PRO A 184 -39.22 0.09 17.44
N ARG A 185 -38.68 1.07 16.71
CA ARG A 185 -37.25 1.17 16.37
C ARG A 185 -36.44 1.03 17.65
N ASP A 186 -36.03 -0.20 17.93
CA ASP A 186 -35.26 -0.49 19.12
C ASP A 186 -33.93 0.26 18.98
N GLY A 187 -33.54 0.93 20.05
CA GLY A 187 -32.33 1.76 20.07
C GLY A 187 -31.13 0.97 19.52
N ALA A 188 -30.14 1.67 18.95
CA ALA A 188 -28.95 1.07 18.36
C ALA A 188 -28.55 -0.24 19.08
N SER A 189 -28.53 -1.36 18.35
CA SER A 189 -28.30 -2.69 18.93
C SER A 189 -27.11 -2.68 19.89
N ALA A 190 -27.13 -3.52 20.93
CA ALA A 190 -26.02 -3.59 21.91
C ALA A 190 -24.65 -3.67 21.22
N LEU A 191 -24.56 -4.42 20.12
CA LEU A 191 -23.38 -4.52 19.26
C LEU A 191 -22.94 -3.17 18.65
N GLN A 192 -23.87 -2.37 18.13
CA GLN A 192 -23.56 -1.04 17.60
C GLN A 192 -23.08 -0.08 18.69
N LYS A 193 -23.68 -0.15 19.89
CA LYS A 193 -23.22 0.67 21.03
C LYS A 193 -21.81 0.29 21.46
N LEU A 194 -21.52 -1.00 21.59
CA LEU A 194 -20.18 -1.51 21.89
C LEU A 194 -19.16 -1.12 20.82
N LEU A 195 -19.53 -1.24 19.54
CA LEU A 195 -18.67 -0.83 18.43
C LEU A 195 -18.36 0.68 18.49
N CYS A 196 -19.38 1.52 18.67
CA CYS A 196 -19.19 2.97 18.82
C CYS A 196 -18.29 3.30 20.01
N LEU A 197 -18.49 2.64 21.15
CA LEU A 197 -17.64 2.80 22.33
C LEU A 197 -16.19 2.41 22.03
N GLY A 198 -15.96 1.27 21.39
CA GLY A 198 -14.62 0.81 20.99
C GLY A 198 -13.93 1.79 20.04
N LEU A 199 -14.63 2.28 19.01
CA LEU A 199 -14.10 3.29 18.09
C LEU A 199 -13.79 4.61 18.82
N LEU A 200 -14.63 5.00 19.77
CA LEU A 200 -14.43 6.23 20.55
C LEU A 200 -13.20 6.11 21.47
N LEU A 201 -12.99 4.96 22.10
CA LEU A 201 -11.78 4.68 22.87
C LEU A 201 -10.52 4.74 22.00
N ILE A 202 -10.55 4.15 20.80
CA ILE A 202 -9.43 4.22 19.85
C ILE A 202 -9.15 5.68 19.44
N ALA A 203 -10.20 6.43 19.10
CA ALA A 203 -10.08 7.83 18.67
C ALA A 203 -9.52 8.75 19.77
N LEU A 204 -9.93 8.53 21.03
CA LEU A 204 -9.57 9.37 22.18
C LEU A 204 -8.35 8.87 22.96
N TYR A 205 -7.74 7.76 22.57
CA TYR A 205 -6.56 7.21 23.24
C TYR A 205 -5.42 8.21 23.54
N PRO A 206 -5.04 9.18 22.66
CA PRO A 206 -3.97 10.13 22.99
C PRO A 206 -4.38 11.22 23.98
N VAL A 207 -5.68 11.42 24.23
CA VAL A 207 -6.19 12.57 24.99
C VAL A 207 -5.72 12.57 26.44
N PRO A 208 -5.76 11.45 27.20
CA PRO A 208 -5.21 11.43 28.57
C PRO A 208 -3.74 11.87 28.63
N GLY A 209 -2.93 11.46 27.66
CA GLY A 209 -1.53 11.84 27.55
C GLY A 209 -1.31 13.34 27.30
N TRP A 210 -2.22 14.00 26.57
CA TRP A 210 -2.17 15.46 26.36
C TRP A 210 -2.38 16.24 27.66
N PHE A 211 -3.12 15.68 28.61
CA PHE A 211 -3.37 16.28 29.93
C PHE A 211 -2.42 15.77 31.02
N GLY A 212 -1.37 15.01 30.66
CA GLY A 212 -0.37 14.50 31.60
C GLY A 212 -0.85 13.32 32.46
N TYR A 213 -1.97 12.67 32.10
CA TYR A 213 -2.44 11.46 32.77
C TYR A 213 -1.95 10.21 32.01
N PRO A 214 -0.92 9.50 32.50
CA PRO A 214 -0.47 8.26 31.87
C PRO A 214 -1.55 7.19 32.01
N VAL A 215 -1.92 6.56 30.88
CA VAL A 215 -2.83 5.41 30.90
C VAL A 215 -2.12 4.26 31.60
N PRO A 216 -2.75 3.59 32.58
CA PRO A 216 -2.11 2.48 33.30
C PRO A 216 -1.70 1.38 32.33
N ALA A 217 -0.46 0.89 32.47
CA ALA A 217 0.09 -0.14 31.61
C ALA A 217 -0.72 -1.44 31.77
N ALA A 218 -1.17 -1.99 30.65
CA ALA A 218 -1.82 -3.28 30.60
C ALA A 218 -0.78 -4.42 30.62
N PRO A 219 -1.20 -5.68 30.87
CA PRO A 219 -0.33 -6.83 30.65
C PRO A 219 0.26 -6.79 29.23
N GLU A 220 1.51 -7.21 29.09
CA GLU A 220 2.32 -7.03 27.87
C GLU A 220 1.59 -7.39 26.56
N ALA A 221 0.87 -8.52 26.53
CA ALA A 221 0.09 -8.95 25.36
C ALA A 221 -1.03 -7.96 25.00
N LEU A 222 -1.74 -7.46 26.00
CA LEU A 222 -2.82 -6.49 25.82
C LEU A 222 -2.24 -5.11 25.44
N GLN A 223 -1.08 -4.75 25.99
CA GLN A 223 -0.40 -3.50 25.64
C GLN A 223 0.02 -3.49 24.16
N ILE A 224 0.62 -4.57 23.64
CA ILE A 224 0.99 -4.68 22.21
C ILE A 224 -0.23 -4.51 21.30
N PHE A 225 -1.37 -5.11 21.69
CA PHE A 225 -2.63 -4.95 20.96
C PHE A 225 -3.14 -3.51 20.99
N ILE A 226 -3.16 -2.89 22.18
CA ILE A 226 -3.58 -1.49 22.38
C ILE A 226 -2.69 -0.55 21.55
N ASP A 227 -1.37 -0.71 21.62
CA ASP A 227 -0.44 0.13 20.87
C ASP A 227 -0.64 -0.03 19.35
N SER A 228 -0.96 -1.24 18.90
CA SER A 228 -1.22 -1.52 17.48
C SER A 228 -2.54 -0.93 16.98
N ILE A 229 -3.65 -1.14 17.70
CA ILE A 229 -4.97 -0.62 17.31
C ILE A 229 -5.09 0.89 17.51
N THR A 230 -4.23 1.48 18.33
CA THR A 230 -4.16 2.93 18.53
C THR A 230 -3.10 3.59 17.67
N LYS A 231 -2.50 2.93 16.67
CA LYS A 231 -1.65 3.62 15.68
C LYS A 231 -2.42 4.73 14.95
N PRO A 232 -1.76 5.83 14.51
CA PRO A 232 -2.43 6.96 13.84
C PRO A 232 -3.34 6.57 12.68
N TYR A 233 -2.96 5.53 11.92
CA TYR A 233 -3.77 4.93 10.86
C TYR A 233 -5.16 4.49 11.36
N PHE A 234 -5.22 3.63 12.37
CA PHE A 234 -6.50 3.13 12.91
C PHE A 234 -7.32 4.24 13.60
N ARG A 235 -6.65 5.20 14.24
CA ARG A 235 -7.32 6.39 14.80
C ARG A 235 -8.02 7.20 13.72
N PHE A 236 -7.37 7.43 12.58
CA PHE A 236 -7.97 8.13 11.45
C PHE A 236 -9.27 7.43 11.00
N PHE A 237 -9.24 6.10 10.85
CA PHE A 237 -10.44 5.33 10.48
C PHE A 237 -11.53 5.42 11.55
N ALA A 238 -11.17 5.29 12.83
CA ALA A 238 -12.13 5.38 13.92
C ALA A 238 -12.82 6.76 13.94
N ILE A 239 -12.05 7.84 13.84
CA ILE A 239 -12.57 9.22 13.76
C ILE A 239 -13.45 9.39 12.52
N ALA A 240 -12.99 8.95 11.34
CA ALA A 240 -13.74 9.10 10.10
C ALA A 240 -15.07 8.32 10.14
N ILE A 241 -15.08 7.10 10.70
CA ILE A 241 -16.30 6.30 10.89
C ILE A 241 -17.23 7.00 11.87
N LEU A 242 -16.73 7.44 13.03
CA LEU A 242 -17.54 8.12 14.05
C LEU A 242 -18.19 9.39 13.50
N ILE A 243 -17.40 10.27 12.86
CA ILE A 243 -17.92 11.49 12.22
C ILE A 243 -18.97 11.10 11.18
N THR A 244 -18.66 10.15 10.29
CA THR A 244 -19.55 9.76 9.20
C THR A 244 -20.84 9.12 9.71
N MET A 245 -20.83 8.38 10.80
CA MET A 245 -21.99 7.63 11.30
C MET A 245 -22.82 8.41 12.32
N LEU A 246 -22.21 9.34 13.07
CA LEU A 246 -22.88 10.12 14.12
C LEU A 246 -23.36 11.50 13.67
N LEU A 247 -22.87 12.03 12.55
CA LEU A 247 -23.39 13.29 11.99
C LEU A 247 -24.91 13.20 11.79
N LYS A 248 -25.64 14.30 11.99
CA LYS A 248 -27.09 14.36 11.76
C LYS A 248 -27.41 14.50 10.27
N ASP A 249 -28.50 13.90 9.81
CA ASP A 249 -28.93 13.96 8.40
C ASP A 249 -29.16 15.41 7.92
N SER A 250 -29.66 16.30 8.78
CA SER A 250 -29.83 17.72 8.45
C SER A 250 -28.51 18.42 8.14
N THR A 251 -27.45 18.11 8.87
CA THR A 251 -26.12 18.68 8.68
C THR A 251 -25.51 18.20 7.37
N ILE A 252 -25.64 16.90 7.08
CA ILE A 252 -25.15 16.31 5.83
C ILE A 252 -25.91 16.89 4.63
N ALA A 253 -27.23 16.95 4.70
CA ALA A 253 -28.05 17.53 3.63
C ALA A 253 -27.69 19.01 3.39
N GLY A 254 -27.56 19.80 4.47
CA GLY A 254 -27.21 21.22 4.38
C GLY A 254 -25.83 21.47 3.75
N PHE A 255 -24.88 20.55 3.90
CA PHE A 255 -23.59 20.61 3.23
C PHE A 255 -23.66 20.10 1.77
N ARG A 256 -24.26 18.93 1.56
CA ARG A 256 -24.31 18.24 0.25
C ARG A 256 -25.09 19.02 -0.81
N LEU A 257 -26.11 19.76 -0.39
CA LEU A 257 -26.99 20.49 -1.30
C LEU A 257 -26.43 21.85 -1.72
N LYS A 258 -25.37 22.36 -1.07
CA LYS A 258 -24.72 23.62 -1.47
C LYS A 258 -24.13 23.50 -2.88
N ASP A 259 -24.30 24.53 -3.69
CA ASP A 259 -23.81 24.56 -5.07
C ASP A 259 -22.29 24.41 -5.14
N GLY A 260 -21.55 25.03 -4.21
CA GLY A 260 -20.11 24.87 -4.11
C GLY A 260 -19.69 23.41 -3.95
N TYR A 261 -20.40 22.61 -3.14
CA TYR A 261 -20.12 21.18 -3.00
C TYR A 261 -20.43 20.40 -4.28
N ARG A 262 -21.60 20.66 -4.90
CA ARG A 262 -22.01 20.00 -6.15
C ARG A 262 -21.03 20.30 -7.29
N GLN A 263 -20.62 21.56 -7.43
CA GLN A 263 -19.66 22.00 -8.44
C GLN A 263 -18.27 21.43 -8.17
N ALA A 264 -17.80 21.43 -6.91
CA ALA A 264 -16.52 20.84 -6.55
C ALA A 264 -16.47 19.35 -6.90
N ILE A 265 -17.47 18.56 -6.48
CA ILE A 265 -17.52 17.12 -6.77
C ILE A 265 -17.63 16.85 -8.28
N THR A 266 -18.42 17.64 -9.00
CA THR A 266 -18.57 17.48 -10.46
C THR A 266 -17.27 17.81 -11.19
N THR A 267 -16.57 18.87 -10.76
CA THR A 267 -15.25 19.26 -11.30
C THR A 267 -14.20 18.19 -11.02
N ILE A 268 -14.18 17.65 -9.80
CA ILE A 268 -13.30 16.55 -9.44
C ILE A 268 -13.56 15.34 -10.34
N LYS A 269 -14.82 14.94 -10.49
CA LYS A 269 -15.19 13.73 -11.27
C LYS A 269 -14.96 13.86 -12.77
N LEU A 270 -15.29 15.00 -13.36
CA LEU A 270 -15.31 15.17 -14.81
C LEU A 270 -14.02 15.77 -15.38
N LYS A 271 -13.23 16.50 -14.58
CA LYS A 271 -12.02 17.19 -15.05
C LYS A 271 -10.76 16.71 -14.35
N ILE A 272 -10.72 16.81 -13.02
CA ILE A 272 -9.48 16.59 -12.25
C ILE A 272 -9.10 15.11 -12.24
N ALA A 273 -10.02 14.21 -11.82
CA ALA A 273 -9.70 12.80 -11.71
C ALA A 273 -9.30 12.16 -13.05
N PRO A 274 -10.02 12.37 -14.17
CA PRO A 274 -9.57 11.87 -15.47
C PRO A 274 -8.20 12.42 -15.89
N GLY A 275 -7.94 13.71 -15.64
CA GLY A 275 -6.63 14.32 -15.92
C GLY A 275 -5.49 13.69 -15.11
N ILE A 276 -5.69 13.49 -13.81
CA ILE A 276 -4.70 12.81 -12.95
C ILE A 276 -4.48 11.37 -13.43
N PHE A 277 -5.54 10.60 -13.72
CA PHE A 277 -5.39 9.24 -14.22
C PHE A 277 -4.65 9.19 -15.56
N ALA A 278 -4.94 10.11 -16.49
CA ALA A 278 -4.20 10.20 -17.76
C ALA A 278 -2.70 10.45 -17.54
N LEU A 279 -2.34 11.37 -16.64
CA LEU A 279 -0.95 11.63 -16.28
C LEU A 279 -0.29 10.41 -15.62
N LEU A 280 -0.98 9.73 -14.71
CA LEU A 280 -0.48 8.51 -14.06
C LEU A 280 -0.27 7.37 -15.04
N PHE A 281 -1.18 7.18 -16.00
CA PHE A 281 -1.02 6.16 -17.04
C PHE A 281 0.12 6.48 -17.99
N LEU A 282 0.28 7.74 -18.40
CA LEU A 282 1.40 8.16 -19.23
C LEU A 282 2.73 7.96 -18.50
N TYR A 283 2.83 8.43 -17.26
CA TYR A 283 4.01 8.25 -16.42
C TYR A 283 4.32 6.78 -16.20
N GLY A 284 3.33 5.99 -15.77
CA GLY A 284 3.47 4.56 -15.53
C GLY A 284 3.90 3.81 -16.78
N GLY A 285 3.34 4.13 -17.95
CA GLY A 285 3.73 3.55 -19.23
C GLY A 285 5.18 3.85 -19.58
N VAL A 286 5.62 5.10 -19.48
CA VAL A 286 7.02 5.50 -19.74
C VAL A 286 7.99 4.88 -18.73
N ALA A 287 7.63 4.88 -17.45
CA ALA A 287 8.42 4.32 -16.37
C ALA A 287 8.62 2.80 -16.54
N LEU A 288 7.54 2.05 -16.79
CA LEU A 288 7.60 0.61 -17.03
C LEU A 288 8.36 0.27 -18.32
N ALA A 289 8.15 1.03 -19.40
CA ALA A 289 8.93 0.86 -20.62
C ALA A 289 10.43 1.09 -20.38
N SER A 290 10.78 2.13 -19.63
CA SER A 290 12.17 2.43 -19.25
C SER A 290 12.81 1.30 -18.44
N HIS A 291 12.08 0.80 -17.44
CA HIS A 291 12.52 -0.33 -16.61
C HIS A 291 12.71 -1.61 -17.43
N TYR A 292 11.75 -1.91 -18.32
CA TYR A 292 11.83 -3.07 -19.20
C TYR A 292 13.02 -2.99 -20.15
N ILE A 293 13.22 -1.84 -20.82
CA ILE A 293 14.38 -1.60 -21.68
C ILE A 293 15.69 -1.74 -20.90
N PHE A 294 15.75 -1.22 -19.67
CA PHE A 294 16.91 -1.40 -18.81
C PHE A 294 17.22 -2.88 -18.57
N ASN A 295 16.23 -3.68 -18.16
CA ASN A 295 16.42 -5.11 -17.87
C ASN A 295 16.87 -5.91 -19.11
N VAL A 296 16.34 -5.56 -20.30
CA VAL A 296 16.77 -6.16 -21.57
C VAL A 296 18.23 -5.84 -21.83
N ARG A 297 18.61 -4.56 -21.78
CA ARG A 297 19.99 -4.11 -22.00
C ARG A 297 20.97 -4.69 -20.97
N ASP A 298 20.56 -4.73 -19.71
CA ASP A 298 21.36 -5.29 -18.61
C ASP A 298 21.62 -6.79 -18.78
N SER A 299 20.62 -7.52 -19.29
CA SER A 299 20.75 -8.95 -19.61
C SER A 299 21.73 -9.20 -20.78
N PHE A 300 21.87 -8.24 -21.71
CA PHE A 300 22.86 -8.30 -22.79
C PHE A 300 24.25 -7.78 -22.41
N GLY A 301 24.45 -7.36 -21.15
CA GLY A 301 25.76 -6.90 -20.65
C GLY A 301 26.11 -5.47 -21.07
N ASP A 302 25.12 -4.60 -21.32
CA ASP A 302 25.37 -3.19 -21.62
C ASP A 302 26.01 -2.43 -20.45
N PHE A 303 25.69 -2.82 -19.20
CA PHE A 303 26.10 -2.08 -18.00
C PHE A 303 27.25 -2.73 -17.23
N CYS A 304 27.19 -4.05 -17.01
CA CYS A 304 28.27 -4.79 -16.36
C CYS A 304 29.27 -5.26 -17.40
N LYS A 305 30.39 -4.54 -17.55
CA LYS A 305 31.46 -4.88 -18.50
C LYS A 305 32.53 -5.75 -17.83
N PRO A 306 33.16 -6.68 -18.56
CA PRO A 306 34.24 -7.51 -18.03
C PRO A 306 35.44 -6.65 -17.65
N ASP A 307 36.02 -6.89 -16.47
CA ASP A 307 37.25 -6.21 -16.05
C ASP A 307 38.47 -7.07 -16.46
N PRO A 308 39.46 -6.51 -17.19
CA PRO A 308 40.65 -7.26 -17.61
C PRO A 308 41.50 -7.77 -16.42
N LYS A 309 41.34 -7.19 -15.22
CA LYS A 309 42.01 -7.63 -13.99
C LYS A 309 41.25 -8.74 -13.26
N ALA A 310 40.09 -9.16 -13.77
CA ALA A 310 39.26 -10.16 -13.11
C ALA A 310 39.93 -11.54 -13.09
N SER A 311 40.17 -12.05 -11.88
CA SER A 311 40.96 -13.26 -11.66
C SER A 311 40.17 -14.34 -10.91
N LYS A 312 40.54 -15.60 -11.12
CA LYS A 312 40.03 -16.74 -10.35
C LYS A 312 40.70 -16.77 -8.98
N LEU A 313 39.92 -17.00 -7.93
CA LEU A 313 40.45 -17.16 -6.57
C LEU A 313 40.85 -18.60 -6.27
N ASP A 314 41.96 -18.75 -5.58
CA ASP A 314 42.44 -20.02 -5.03
C ASP A 314 41.76 -20.35 -3.71
N LEU A 315 41.65 -21.64 -3.41
CA LEU A 315 41.14 -22.09 -2.11
C LEU A 315 42.22 -21.87 -1.05
N CYS A 316 41.88 -21.13 0.00
CA CYS A 316 42.79 -20.87 1.11
C CYS A 316 42.12 -21.14 2.46
N THR A 317 42.91 -21.63 3.41
CA THR A 317 42.50 -21.82 4.79
C THR A 317 42.57 -20.51 5.57
N PRO A 318 41.77 -20.33 6.65
CA PRO A 318 41.84 -19.13 7.49
C PRO A 318 43.24 -18.81 8.01
N ALA A 319 44.06 -19.84 8.29
CA ALA A 319 45.45 -19.71 8.70
C ALA A 319 46.34 -19.13 7.59
N GLU A 320 46.15 -19.55 6.33
CA GLU A 320 46.89 -19.01 5.18
C GLU A 320 46.51 -17.56 4.89
N VAL A 321 45.25 -17.17 5.10
CA VAL A 321 44.77 -15.78 4.89
C VAL A 321 45.32 -14.83 5.96
N GLY A 322 45.50 -15.30 7.20
CA GLY A 322 46.07 -14.50 8.30
C GLY A 322 47.58 -14.22 8.16
N LEU A 323 48.30 -15.00 7.37
CA LEU A 323 49.76 -14.89 7.16
C LEU A 323 50.14 -13.98 5.98
N CYS A 324 49.18 -13.45 5.23
CA CYS A 324 49.43 -12.59 4.08
C CYS A 324 49.59 -11.12 4.50
N THR A 325 50.70 -10.47 4.11
CA THR A 325 50.85 -9.02 4.19
C THR A 325 50.03 -8.32 3.09
N GLN A 326 49.40 -7.18 3.43
CA GLN A 326 48.61 -6.37 2.47
C GLN A 326 49.54 -5.56 1.57
N ALA A 327 49.29 -5.55 0.26
CA ALA A 327 49.91 -4.56 -0.63
C ALA A 327 49.20 -3.20 -0.51
N ALA A 328 49.90 -2.15 -0.91
CA ALA A 328 49.45 -0.76 -0.84
C ALA A 328 48.16 -0.47 -1.66
N ASP A 329 47.79 -1.34 -2.59
CA ASP A 329 46.57 -1.27 -3.40
C ASP A 329 45.38 -2.06 -2.83
N GLY A 330 45.54 -2.66 -1.64
CA GLY A 330 44.52 -3.47 -0.98
C GLY A 330 44.35 -4.89 -1.54
N THR A 331 45.04 -5.23 -2.63
CA THR A 331 45.19 -6.61 -3.06
C THR A 331 46.20 -7.33 -2.16
N LEU A 332 46.08 -8.64 -1.99
CA LEU A 332 47.12 -9.42 -1.31
C LEU A 332 48.18 -9.75 -2.36
N PRO A 333 49.35 -9.05 -2.38
CA PRO A 333 50.56 -9.83 -2.19
C PRO A 333 51.72 -9.13 -1.45
N GLY A 334 52.39 -9.93 -0.63
CA GLY A 334 53.79 -9.78 -0.23
C GLY A 334 54.44 -11.13 0.11
N THR A 335 53.68 -12.05 0.73
CA THR A 335 54.16 -13.39 1.14
C THR A 335 53.31 -14.56 0.66
N CYS A 336 52.13 -14.32 0.09
CA CYS A 336 51.18 -15.39 -0.28
C CYS A 336 51.35 -15.89 -1.72
N ARG A 337 51.60 -17.19 -1.87
CA ARG A 337 51.75 -17.91 -3.16
C ARG A 337 50.45 -18.04 -3.98
N LYS A 338 49.29 -17.77 -3.37
CA LYS A 338 47.95 -18.01 -3.91
C LYS A 338 47.06 -16.78 -3.76
N LEU A 339 46.21 -16.50 -4.76
CA LEU A 339 45.27 -15.38 -4.70
C LEU A 339 43.99 -15.78 -3.95
N CYS A 340 44.01 -15.60 -2.64
CA CYS A 340 42.94 -16.07 -1.74
C CYS A 340 41.74 -15.13 -1.63
N ALA A 341 42.00 -13.83 -1.75
CA ALA A 341 40.98 -12.80 -1.59
C ALA A 341 41.33 -11.57 -2.42
N VAL A 342 40.30 -10.89 -2.90
CA VAL A 342 40.43 -9.60 -3.60
C VAL A 342 39.64 -8.56 -2.82
N LYS A 343 40.26 -7.39 -2.59
CA LYS A 343 39.57 -6.21 -2.10
C LYS A 343 39.41 -5.22 -3.25
N THR A 344 38.22 -4.64 -3.37
CA THR A 344 37.92 -3.64 -4.40
C THR A 344 37.11 -2.52 -3.78
N GLU A 345 37.33 -1.28 -4.26
CA GLU A 345 36.50 -0.14 -3.87
C GLU A 345 35.23 -0.08 -4.72
N PHE A 346 34.12 0.19 -4.06
CA PHE A 346 32.80 0.27 -4.66
C PHE A 346 32.24 1.68 -4.50
N ASP A 347 32.04 2.39 -5.62
CA ASP A 347 31.29 3.65 -5.65
C ASP A 347 29.79 3.37 -5.85
N THR A 348 28.97 3.82 -4.90
CA THR A 348 27.51 3.63 -4.87
C THR A 348 26.77 4.30 -6.04
N ARG A 349 27.42 5.27 -6.70
CA ARG A 349 26.90 5.97 -7.88
C ARG A 349 26.99 5.15 -9.16
N ASN A 350 27.85 4.15 -9.22
CA ASN A 350 27.97 3.32 -10.40
C ASN A 350 26.71 2.47 -10.61
N VAL A 351 26.37 2.23 -11.88
CA VAL A 351 25.26 1.34 -12.25
C VAL A 351 25.66 -0.12 -12.03
N CYS A 352 26.91 -0.45 -12.31
CA CYS A 352 27.50 -1.75 -12.06
C CYS A 352 29.00 -1.58 -11.76
N THR A 353 29.51 -2.28 -10.75
CA THR A 353 30.95 -2.28 -10.42
C THR A 353 31.46 -3.71 -10.39
N SER A 354 32.57 -3.96 -11.09
CA SER A 354 33.29 -5.22 -11.04
C SER A 354 33.94 -5.43 -9.67
N THR A 355 33.87 -6.65 -9.13
CA THR A 355 34.66 -7.05 -7.95
C THR A 355 36.04 -7.62 -8.33
N LYS A 356 36.33 -7.73 -9.62
CA LYS A 356 37.54 -8.34 -10.21
C LYS A 356 37.73 -9.81 -9.83
N VAL A 357 36.64 -10.52 -9.55
CA VAL A 357 36.66 -11.94 -9.19
C VAL A 357 35.80 -12.75 -10.16
N LYS A 358 36.39 -13.80 -10.73
CA LYS A 358 35.66 -14.83 -11.47
C LYS A 358 35.19 -15.92 -10.51
N VAL A 359 33.88 -16.12 -10.45
CA VAL A 359 33.20 -17.10 -9.60
C VAL A 359 32.72 -18.29 -10.44
N PHE A 360 32.72 -19.48 -9.82
CA PHE A 360 32.32 -20.74 -10.46
C PHE A 360 31.24 -21.43 -9.61
N ALA A 361 30.22 -21.97 -10.27
CA ALA A 361 29.06 -22.58 -9.63
C ALA A 361 29.40 -23.82 -8.77
N SER A 362 30.55 -24.45 -9.02
CA SER A 362 31.06 -25.58 -8.22
C SER A 362 31.77 -25.16 -6.93
N GLN A 363 31.92 -23.86 -6.66
CA GLN A 363 32.74 -23.32 -5.58
C GLN A 363 31.94 -22.42 -4.65
N THR A 364 32.34 -22.36 -3.37
CA THR A 364 31.72 -21.50 -2.36
C THR A 364 32.57 -20.25 -2.10
N TYR A 365 31.91 -19.11 -1.97
CA TYR A 365 32.55 -17.82 -1.70
C TYR A 365 31.88 -17.11 -0.53
N THR A 366 32.65 -16.25 0.13
CA THR A 366 32.15 -15.28 1.11
C THR A 366 32.34 -13.89 0.54
N PHE A 367 31.25 -13.13 0.46
CA PHE A 367 31.27 -11.72 0.11
C PHE A 367 31.08 -10.89 1.35
N GLU A 368 31.95 -9.89 1.52
CA GLU A 368 31.94 -8.96 2.64
C GLU A 368 31.94 -7.54 2.07
N ILE A 369 31.12 -6.65 2.65
CA ILE A 369 31.13 -5.22 2.31
C ILE A 369 31.09 -4.38 3.57
N SER A 370 31.95 -3.37 3.63
CA SER A 370 32.02 -2.39 4.72
C SER A 370 31.98 -0.97 4.18
N LYS A 371 31.24 -0.07 4.83
CA LYS A 371 31.28 1.37 4.49
C LYS A 371 32.72 1.90 4.58
N LYS A 372 33.10 2.76 3.63
CA LYS A 372 34.35 3.54 3.64
C LYS A 372 34.06 5.00 3.95
N ASP A 373 33.08 5.56 3.26
CA ASP A 373 32.53 6.89 3.51
C ASP A 373 31.09 6.78 4.00
N GLU A 374 30.53 7.90 4.47
CA GLU A 374 29.09 7.95 4.76
C GLU A 374 28.25 7.83 3.50
N TRP A 375 27.18 7.06 3.62
CA TRP A 375 26.28 6.78 2.50
C TRP A 375 25.03 7.62 2.63
N SER A 376 24.57 8.18 1.51
CA SER A 376 23.26 8.81 1.44
C SER A 376 22.44 8.32 0.24
N PHE A 377 21.12 8.33 0.39
CA PHE A 377 20.15 8.06 -0.66
C PHE A 377 19.15 9.23 -0.71
N LEU A 378 19.12 9.98 -1.81
CA LEU A 378 18.39 11.24 -1.94
C LEU A 378 18.66 12.23 -0.79
N GLY A 379 19.92 12.26 -0.31
CA GLY A 379 20.36 13.11 0.79
C GLY A 379 20.01 12.60 2.20
N ALA A 380 19.25 11.50 2.33
CA ALA A 380 19.01 10.87 3.63
C ALA A 380 20.14 9.87 3.96
N PRO A 381 20.61 9.78 5.22
CA PRO A 381 21.58 8.78 5.66
C PRO A 381 21.13 7.37 5.28
N SER A 382 22.04 6.53 4.80
CA SER A 382 21.73 5.18 4.34
C SER A 382 22.82 4.18 4.71
N SER A 383 22.50 2.89 4.58
CA SER A 383 23.38 1.76 4.89
C SER A 383 23.43 0.77 3.73
N PRO A 384 24.44 -0.12 3.69
CA PRO A 384 24.44 -1.31 2.83
C PRO A 384 23.16 -2.16 2.91
N GLY A 385 22.47 -2.13 4.06
CA GLY A 385 21.21 -2.82 4.27
C GLY A 385 20.01 -2.17 3.57
N GLY A 386 20.16 -0.98 3.00
CA GLY A 386 19.10 -0.26 2.30
C GLY A 386 18.01 0.30 3.23
N MET A 387 17.09 1.06 2.64
CA MET A 387 16.04 1.76 3.37
C MET A 387 14.64 1.47 2.82
N PRO A 388 13.70 1.01 3.65
CA PRO A 388 12.29 0.93 3.27
C PRO A 388 11.69 2.32 3.12
N LEU A 389 10.65 2.42 2.29
CA LEU A 389 10.00 3.70 1.96
C LEU A 389 9.43 4.42 3.19
N SER A 390 8.99 3.68 4.21
CA SER A 390 8.46 4.22 5.46
C SER A 390 9.50 5.01 6.26
N GLU A 391 10.78 4.67 6.17
CA GLU A 391 11.84 5.27 7.01
C GLU A 391 12.15 6.71 6.62
N PHE A 392 11.93 7.07 5.35
CA PHE A 392 12.06 8.46 4.89
C PHE A 392 11.08 9.40 5.60
N TRP A 393 9.97 8.88 6.14
CA TRP A 393 9.06 9.66 6.98
C TRP A 393 9.55 9.84 8.41
N HIS A 394 10.45 8.97 8.90
CA HIS A 394 10.95 8.98 10.27
C HIS A 394 12.25 9.77 10.44
N HIS A 395 12.99 10.04 9.37
CA HIS A 395 14.09 11.01 9.32
C HIS A 395 13.59 12.46 9.23
N LYS A 396 12.76 12.86 10.19
CA LYS A 396 12.31 14.26 10.29
C LYS A 396 13.23 15.01 11.24
N ASP A 397 13.97 15.96 10.70
CA ASP A 397 14.55 17.03 11.51
C ASP A 397 13.42 17.81 12.21
N ALA A 398 13.67 18.29 13.43
CA ALA A 398 12.70 19.06 14.19
C ALA A 398 12.33 20.35 13.43
N GLY A 399 11.14 20.40 12.83
CA GLY A 399 10.63 21.57 12.14
C GLY A 399 9.71 21.25 10.95
N TRP A 400 9.03 22.28 10.46
CA TRP A 400 8.13 22.15 9.30
C TRP A 400 8.90 21.93 7.99
N TRP A 401 10.08 22.55 7.84
CA TRP A 401 10.96 22.34 6.68
C TRP A 401 11.46 20.90 6.58
N GLY A 402 11.94 20.31 7.70
CA GLY A 402 12.35 18.90 7.73
C GLY A 402 11.20 17.96 7.36
N SER A 403 9.98 18.25 7.84
CA SER A 403 8.78 17.50 7.46
C SER A 403 8.43 17.62 5.98
N ALA A 404 8.62 18.81 5.38
CA ALA A 404 8.39 19.03 3.95
C ALA A 404 9.41 18.30 3.08
N VAL A 405 10.69 18.31 3.47
CA VAL A 405 11.77 17.57 2.79
C VAL A 405 11.50 16.06 2.85
N ALA A 406 11.16 15.52 4.02
CA ALA A 406 10.82 14.11 4.18
C ALA A 406 9.63 13.69 3.29
N LEU A 407 8.60 14.54 3.20
CA LEU A 407 7.45 14.31 2.33
C LEU A 407 7.84 14.36 0.83
N ALA A 408 8.71 15.28 0.45
CA ALA A 408 9.22 15.38 -0.92
C ALA A 408 10.08 14.17 -1.29
N GLN A 409 10.96 13.71 -0.40
CA GLN A 409 11.77 12.49 -0.60
C GLN A 409 10.88 11.25 -0.74
N MET A 410 9.90 11.08 0.16
CA MET A 410 8.95 9.96 0.09
C MET A 410 8.15 10.00 -1.22
N ALA A 411 7.68 11.17 -1.64
CA ALA A 411 6.96 11.34 -2.89
C ALA A 411 7.85 11.02 -4.10
N ALA A 412 9.10 11.47 -4.11
CA ALA A 412 10.07 11.21 -5.17
C ALA A 412 10.39 9.71 -5.29
N LEU A 413 10.57 9.01 -4.17
CA LEU A 413 10.82 7.56 -4.15
C LEU A 413 9.58 6.76 -4.53
N SER A 414 8.40 7.21 -4.12
CA SER A 414 7.13 6.60 -4.52
C SER A 414 6.92 6.73 -6.02
N ALA A 415 7.22 7.91 -6.58
CA ALA A 415 7.23 8.12 -8.02
C ALA A 415 8.28 7.23 -8.69
N ALA A 416 9.51 7.18 -8.19
CA ALA A 416 10.58 6.37 -8.75
C ALA A 416 10.43 4.84 -8.52
N TYR A 417 9.39 4.39 -7.83
CA TYR A 417 9.17 2.98 -7.56
C TYR A 417 9.08 2.12 -8.83
N PRO A 418 8.34 2.48 -9.89
CA PRO A 418 8.20 1.66 -11.10
C PRO A 418 9.49 1.55 -11.93
N ILE A 419 10.48 2.42 -11.68
CA ILE A 419 11.80 2.40 -12.33
C ILE A 419 12.90 1.88 -11.40
N LYS A 420 12.55 1.36 -10.23
CA LYS A 420 13.48 0.70 -9.32
C LYS A 420 14.05 -0.56 -9.97
N ARG A 421 15.36 -0.78 -9.85
CA ARG A 421 16.03 -1.94 -10.47
C ARG A 421 15.43 -3.29 -10.06
N THR A 422 15.23 -3.51 -8.77
CA THR A 422 14.61 -4.73 -8.25
C THR A 422 13.50 -4.38 -7.27
N PHE A 423 12.26 -4.77 -7.56
CA PHE A 423 11.11 -4.40 -6.73
C PHE A 423 11.15 -5.07 -5.35
N ASP A 424 11.76 -6.25 -5.24
CA ASP A 424 11.74 -7.11 -4.04
C ASP A 424 12.56 -6.60 -2.86
N ARG A 425 13.57 -5.76 -3.12
CA ARG A 425 14.50 -5.27 -2.08
C ARG A 425 14.29 -3.78 -1.80
N PRO A 426 14.64 -3.22 -0.63
CA PRO A 426 14.52 -1.79 -0.37
C PRO A 426 15.41 -0.95 -1.30
N PHE A 427 15.18 0.37 -1.33
CA PHE A 427 16.07 1.29 -2.04
C PHE A 427 17.45 1.32 -1.35
N GLY A 428 18.53 1.40 -2.12
CA GLY A 428 19.90 1.45 -1.60
C GLY A 428 20.46 0.12 -1.08
N ARG A 429 19.70 -0.99 -1.16
CA ARG A 429 20.20 -2.33 -0.80
C ARG A 429 21.33 -2.75 -1.72
N VAL A 430 22.41 -3.32 -1.15
CA VAL A 430 23.47 -3.95 -1.93
C VAL A 430 22.96 -5.24 -2.59
N ILE A 431 23.23 -5.37 -3.88
CA ILE A 431 22.91 -6.54 -4.70
C ILE A 431 24.20 -7.02 -5.37
N THR A 432 24.35 -8.35 -5.44
CA THR A 432 25.43 -8.99 -6.19
C THR A 432 24.87 -9.71 -7.40
N ARG A 433 25.65 -9.79 -8.49
CA ARG A 433 25.27 -10.46 -9.74
C ARG A 433 26.38 -11.35 -10.24
N TYR A 434 26.01 -12.49 -10.82
CA TYR A 434 26.94 -13.41 -11.47
C TYR A 434 26.87 -13.26 -12.99
N GLY A 435 28.03 -13.03 -13.61
CA GLY A 435 28.19 -12.99 -15.06
C GLY A 435 27.92 -11.61 -15.69
N GLU A 436 28.57 -11.40 -16.84
CA GLU A 436 28.43 -10.20 -17.68
C GLU A 436 27.05 -10.13 -18.37
N THR A 437 26.42 -11.27 -18.63
CA THR A 437 25.09 -11.40 -19.24
C THR A 437 24.11 -12.13 -18.32
N GLY A 438 22.81 -11.92 -18.54
CA GLY A 438 21.73 -12.48 -17.74
C GLY A 438 21.49 -11.76 -16.42
N ASN A 439 20.36 -12.04 -15.77
CA ASN A 439 19.90 -11.27 -14.60
C ASN A 439 19.95 -12.11 -13.31
N THR A 440 21.01 -12.90 -13.13
CA THR A 440 21.12 -13.78 -11.96
C THR A 440 21.69 -13.01 -10.78
N GLU A 441 20.80 -12.47 -9.96
CA GLU A 441 21.12 -11.71 -8.76
C GLU A 441 21.18 -12.59 -7.50
N ASN A 442 21.98 -12.15 -6.53
CA ASN A 442 22.02 -12.68 -5.17
C ASN A 442 21.89 -11.54 -4.16
N PHE A 443 21.12 -11.82 -3.10
CA PHE A 443 20.69 -10.83 -2.12
C PHE A 443 21.24 -11.16 -0.75
N ILE A 444 22.12 -10.30 -0.26
CA ILE A 444 22.80 -10.47 1.02
C ILE A 444 21.86 -10.04 2.13
N ASP A 445 21.33 -10.98 2.93
CA ASP A 445 20.43 -10.71 4.04
C ASP A 445 21.12 -10.60 5.41
N THR A 446 20.83 -9.52 6.14
CA THR A 446 21.36 -9.25 7.49
C THR A 446 20.40 -9.76 8.57
N ARG A 447 20.97 -10.17 9.70
CA ARG A 447 20.21 -10.48 10.92
C ARG A 447 19.92 -9.22 11.75
N ASP A 448 20.82 -8.26 11.67
CA ASP A 448 20.72 -6.98 12.35
C ASP A 448 19.85 -5.99 11.55
N ASP A 449 19.43 -4.91 12.20
CA ASP A 449 18.60 -3.89 11.58
C ASP A 449 19.23 -3.37 10.27
N PRO A 450 18.58 -3.56 9.11
CA PRO A 450 19.13 -3.14 7.83
C PRO A 450 19.48 -1.65 7.80
N ARG A 451 18.86 -0.80 8.64
CA ARG A 451 19.07 0.65 8.67
C ARG A 451 20.42 1.07 9.24
N THR A 452 21.00 0.30 10.17
CA THR A 452 22.22 0.69 10.92
C THR A 452 23.43 -0.16 10.58
N VAL A 453 23.25 -1.23 9.81
CA VAL A 453 24.34 -2.15 9.48
C VAL A 453 25.42 -1.46 8.65
N GLU A 454 26.64 -1.40 9.19
CA GLU A 454 27.82 -0.90 8.48
C GLU A 454 28.59 -1.98 7.70
N TYR A 455 28.37 -3.24 8.08
CA TYR A 455 29.06 -4.41 7.55
C TYR A 455 28.07 -5.52 7.18
N LEU A 456 28.11 -5.99 5.93
CA LEU A 456 27.35 -7.16 5.49
C LEU A 456 28.30 -8.27 5.08
N SER A 457 27.95 -9.51 5.44
CA SER A 457 28.66 -10.71 5.02
C SER A 457 27.69 -11.82 4.69
N GLU A 458 27.91 -12.49 3.56
CA GLU A 458 27.15 -13.68 3.17
C GLU A 458 28.06 -14.71 2.50
N THR A 459 27.79 -15.97 2.83
CA THR A 459 28.38 -17.12 2.14
C THR A 459 27.39 -17.63 1.10
N PHE A 460 27.84 -17.76 -0.15
CA PHE A 460 26.98 -18.20 -1.24
C PHE A 460 27.71 -19.16 -2.19
N LYS A 461 26.90 -19.89 -2.95
CA LYS A 461 27.33 -20.70 -4.10
C LYS A 461 26.76 -20.07 -5.37
N PRO A 462 27.58 -19.65 -6.35
CA PRO A 462 27.09 -19.03 -7.57
C PRO A 462 26.16 -19.96 -8.32
N LYS A 463 25.11 -19.41 -8.93
CA LYS A 463 24.20 -20.19 -9.78
C LYS A 463 24.78 -20.42 -11.17
N ASN A 464 25.59 -19.47 -11.66
CA ASN A 464 26.24 -19.49 -12.97
C ASN A 464 27.71 -19.12 -12.83
N ASP A 465 28.53 -19.59 -13.77
CA ASP A 465 29.93 -19.19 -13.89
C ASP A 465 30.03 -17.78 -14.49
N GLY A 466 30.97 -16.97 -14.02
CA GLY A 466 31.18 -15.63 -14.55
C GLY A 466 31.90 -14.70 -13.59
N GLU A 467 32.03 -13.44 -13.98
CA GLU A 467 32.55 -12.39 -13.09
C GLU A 467 31.49 -11.97 -12.06
N LEU A 468 31.93 -11.66 -10.84
CA LEU A 468 31.05 -11.18 -9.78
C LEU A 468 30.99 -9.65 -9.81
N TYR A 469 29.77 -9.12 -9.87
CA TYR A 469 29.49 -7.69 -9.86
C TYR A 469 28.71 -7.28 -8.61
N VAL A 470 28.84 -6.01 -8.25
CA VAL A 470 28.14 -5.38 -7.12
C VAL A 470 27.52 -4.05 -7.55
N TYR A 471 26.30 -3.79 -7.08
CA TYR A 471 25.58 -2.53 -7.29
C TYR A 471 24.51 -2.29 -6.22
N LEU A 472 23.92 -1.09 -6.22
CA LEU A 472 22.80 -0.75 -5.35
C LEU A 472 21.45 -0.88 -6.05
N ASN A 473 20.42 -1.22 -5.28
CA ASN A 473 19.04 -1.17 -5.73
C ASN A 473 18.53 0.27 -5.78
N LYS A 474 18.72 0.94 -6.92
CA LYS A 474 18.32 2.33 -7.15
C LYS A 474 17.41 2.46 -8.38
N PRO A 475 16.75 3.62 -8.57
CA PRO A 475 16.10 3.94 -9.84
C PRO A 475 17.09 3.83 -11.00
N VAL A 476 16.65 3.22 -12.08
CA VAL A 476 17.42 3.03 -13.32
C VAL A 476 16.58 3.44 -14.51
N SER A 477 17.23 3.87 -15.58
CA SER A 477 16.55 4.25 -16.81
C SER A 477 17.18 3.53 -17.99
N GLY A 478 16.34 2.83 -18.76
CA GLY A 478 16.76 2.18 -20.00
C GLY A 478 17.06 3.18 -21.12
N PHE A 479 16.41 4.36 -21.07
CA PHE A 479 16.61 5.44 -22.04
C PHE A 479 17.86 6.27 -21.72
N TRP A 480 18.09 6.57 -20.43
CA TRP A 480 19.17 7.46 -19.98
C TRP A 480 19.91 6.86 -18.79
N PRO A 481 20.93 6.01 -19.01
CA PRO A 481 21.62 5.27 -17.95
C PRO A 481 22.21 6.14 -16.82
N GLY A 482 22.58 7.39 -17.12
CA GLY A 482 23.13 8.33 -16.14
C GLY A 482 22.10 9.14 -15.35
N LEU A 483 20.80 9.07 -15.68
CA LEU A 483 19.77 9.94 -15.11
C LEU A 483 19.69 9.89 -13.59
N PHE A 484 19.95 8.71 -13.00
CA PHE A 484 19.88 8.47 -11.57
C PHE A 484 21.24 8.14 -10.97
N ARG A 485 22.33 8.65 -11.56
CA ARG A 485 23.68 8.41 -11.05
C ARG A 485 23.86 9.00 -9.65
N ASP A 486 23.41 10.24 -9.48
CA ASP A 486 23.71 11.07 -8.30
C ASP A 486 22.58 11.01 -7.24
N VAL A 487 21.68 10.02 -7.33
CA VAL A 487 20.68 9.75 -6.27
C VAL A 487 21.32 9.17 -5.01
N ASN A 488 22.53 8.60 -5.13
CA ASN A 488 23.29 8.02 -4.02
C ASN A 488 24.67 8.65 -3.92
N THR A 489 25.24 8.64 -2.73
CA THR A 489 26.64 9.03 -2.49
C THR A 489 27.30 8.08 -1.50
N GLY A 490 28.64 8.06 -1.53
CA GLY A 490 29.47 7.26 -0.63
C GLY A 490 30.18 6.11 -1.33
N THR A 491 31.23 5.60 -0.69
CA THR A 491 31.99 4.44 -1.18
C THR A 491 32.05 3.33 -0.13
N ALA A 492 32.30 2.10 -0.55
CA ALA A 492 32.56 0.96 0.33
C ALA A 492 33.77 0.15 -0.12
N ARG A 493 34.27 -0.66 0.82
CA ARG A 493 35.25 -1.70 0.54
C ARG A 493 34.52 -3.03 0.42
N VAL A 494 34.74 -3.69 -0.69
CA VAL A 494 34.24 -5.04 -0.95
C VAL A 494 35.39 -6.00 -0.84
N ARG A 495 35.19 -7.13 -0.16
CA ARG A 495 36.13 -8.22 -0.06
C ARG A 495 35.43 -9.51 -0.45
N VAL A 496 36.06 -10.27 -1.34
CA VAL A 496 35.56 -11.58 -1.78
C VAL A 496 36.62 -12.62 -1.46
N VAL A 497 36.21 -13.69 -0.79
CA VAL A 497 37.09 -14.78 -0.36
C VAL A 497 36.51 -16.10 -0.85
N ARG A 498 37.36 -16.98 -1.38
CA ARG A 498 36.95 -18.35 -1.69
C ARG A 498 37.13 -19.23 -0.46
N ILE A 499 36.11 -20.01 -0.12
CA ILE A 499 36.12 -20.89 1.05
C ILE A 499 35.90 -22.36 0.64
N PRO A 500 36.22 -23.34 1.51
CA PRO A 500 35.92 -24.73 1.24
C PRO A 500 34.42 -24.96 1.03
N ASN A 501 34.07 -25.88 0.14
CA ASN A 501 32.69 -26.31 -0.02
C ASN A 501 32.24 -26.99 1.30
N LYS A 502 31.10 -26.58 1.83
CA LYS A 502 30.46 -27.21 2.98
C LYS A 502 29.72 -28.48 2.58
#